data_AF-A0A8H2NZQ1-F1
#
_entry.id   AF-A0A8H2NZQ1-F1
#
_cell.length_a   1.000
_cell.length_b   1.000
_cell.length_c   1.000
_cell.angle_alpha   90.00
_cell.angle_beta   90.00
_cell.angle_gamma   90.00
#
_symmetry.space_group_name_H-M   'P 1'
#
loop_
_entity.id
_entity.type
_entity.pdbx_description
1 polymer ?
#
loop_
_entity_poly.entity_id
_entity_poly.type
_entity_poly.pdbx_seq_one_letter_code
_entity_poly.pdbx_strand_id
1 'polypeptide(L)' 'MNTMTLLGIDIGKHSFHLHDQDTQGHQVLRKKMTRGQLLRSLAQLPTCTPDHSLTLFDRGFYSLGLLH' A
#
# COMPACT_ATOMS: atom_id res chain seq x y z
N MET A 1 -3.09 -6.19 18.04
CA MET A 1 -2.84 -5.05 17.13
C MET A 1 -2.27 -5.64 15.85
N ASN A 2 -2.98 -5.51 14.73
CA ASN A 2 -2.48 -6.02 13.46
C ASN A 2 -1.53 -4.96 12.90
N THR A 3 -0.23 -5.22 13.06
CA THR A 3 0.82 -4.37 12.50
C THR A 3 0.77 -4.50 10.99
N MET A 4 0.68 -3.37 10.29
CA MET A 4 0.81 -3.33 8.84
C MET A 4 2.24 -3.72 8.47
N THR A 5 2.39 -4.74 7.62
CA THR A 5 3.71 -5.22 7.18
C THR A 5 3.91 -5.06 5.69
N LEU A 6 2.84 -4.89 4.93
CA LEU A 6 2.91 -4.70 3.50
C LEU A 6 1.89 -3.62 3.09
N LEU A 7 2.38 -2.61 2.37
CA LEU A 7 1.59 -1.55 1.77
C LEU A 7 1.64 -1.67 0.24
N GLY A 8 0.48 -1.80 -0.39
CA GLY A 8 0.30 -1.85 -1.83
C GLY A 8 -0.35 -0.57 -2.35
N ILE A 9 0.19 -0.03 -3.44
CA ILE A 9 -0.35 1.17 -4.11
C ILE A 9 -0.76 0.79 -5.53
N ASP A 10 -2.06 0.88 -5.82
CA ASP A 10 -2.60 0.79 -7.18
C ASP A 10 -2.83 2.19 -7.78
N ILE A 11 -2.46 2.33 -9.06
CA ILE A 11 -2.41 3.60 -9.78
C ILE A 11 -3.54 3.67 -10.80
N GLY A 12 -4.60 4.40 -10.46
CA GLY A 12 -5.65 4.77 -11.39
C GLY A 12 -5.37 6.10 -12.10
N LYS A 13 -6.18 6.42 -13.13
CA LYS A 13 -6.00 7.63 -13.95
C LYS A 13 -5.94 8.94 -13.14
N HIS A 14 -6.78 9.06 -12.11
CA HIS A 14 -6.87 10.26 -11.25
C HIS A 14 -6.93 9.93 -9.76
N SER A 15 -6.63 8.68 -9.40
CA SER A 15 -6.76 8.19 -8.03
C SER A 15 -5.75 7.11 -7.74
N PHE A 16 -5.37 7.02 -6.48
CA PHE A 16 -4.50 6.00 -5.94
C PHE A 16 -5.30 5.16 -4.96
N HIS A 17 -5.10 3.85 -5.00
CA HIS A 17 -5.76 2.90 -4.12
C HIS A 17 -4.71 2.28 -3.22
N LEU A 18 -4.81 2.56 -1.94
CA LEU A 18 -3.91 2.08 -0.91
C LEU A 18 -4.51 0.83 -0.27
N HIS A 19 -3.71 -0.22 -0.16
CA HIS A 19 -4.08 -1.50 0.41
C HIS A 19 -3.00 -1.92 1.43
N ASP A 20 -3.39 -2.18 2.67
CA ASP A 20 -2.46 -2.68 3.69
C ASP A 20 -2.81 -4.09 4.10
N GLN A 21 -1.79 -4.89 4.35
CA GLN A 21 -1.93 -6.24 4.91
C GLN A 21 -1.09 -6.41 6.17
N ASP A 22 -1.59 -7.26 7.06
CA ASP A 22 -0.81 -7.77 8.19
C ASP A 22 0.08 -8.95 7.78
N THR A 23 0.81 -9.49 8.75
CA THR A 23 1.71 -10.64 8.55
C THR A 23 1.01 -11.91 8.09
N GLN A 24 -0.31 -12.01 8.25
CA GLN A 24 -1.12 -13.15 7.81
C GLN A 24 -1.78 -12.90 6.45
N GLY A 25 -1.50 -11.76 5.81
CA GLY A 25 -2.09 -11.37 4.54
C GLY A 25 -3.52 -10.82 4.68
N HIS A 26 -4.00 -10.55 5.89
CA HIS A 26 -5.33 -9.97 6.08
C HIS A 26 -5.31 -8.48 5.78
N GLN A 27 -6.32 -8.01 5.05
CA GLN A 27 -6.47 -6.59 4.74
C GLN A 27 -6.71 -5.77 6.02
N VAL A 28 -5.79 -4.85 6.32
CA VAL A 28 -5.87 -3.93 7.46
C VAL A 28 -6.46 -2.58 7.02
N LEU A 29 -6.16 -2.12 5.81
CA LEU A 29 -6.66 -0.86 5.25
C LEU A 29 -6.97 -1.00 3.77
N ARG A 30 -8.03 -0.29 3.34
CA ARG A 30 -8.31 -0.01 1.93
C ARG A 30 -8.77 1.42 1.77
N LYS A 31 -8.04 2.25 1.03
CA LYS A 31 -8.35 3.68 0.90
C LYS A 31 -8.06 4.23 -0.50
N LYS A 32 -9.04 4.92 -1.07
CA LYS A 32 -8.87 5.70 -2.31
C LYS A 32 -8.44 7.13 -1.97
N MET A 33 -7.47 7.67 -2.69
CA MET A 33 -6.96 9.03 -2.44
C MET A 33 -6.42 9.71 -3.70
N THR A 34 -6.26 11.03 -3.65
CA THR A 34 -5.60 11.81 -4.71
C THR A 34 -4.08 11.79 -4.55
N ARG A 35 -3.34 12.21 -5.57
CA ARG A 35 -1.86 12.28 -5.52
C ARG A 35 -1.34 13.05 -4.30
N GLY A 36 -1.93 14.20 -4.00
CA GLY A 36 -1.50 15.04 -2.88
C GLY A 36 -1.78 14.39 -1.51
N GLN A 37 -2.87 13.63 -1.41
CA GLN A 37 -3.19 12.86 -0.21
C GLN A 37 -2.25 11.66 -0.05
N LEU A 38 -1.87 11.00 -1.15
CA LEU A 38 -0.91 9.89 -1.14
C LEU A 38 0.44 10.34 -0.58
N LEU A 39 1.03 11.41 -1.14
CA LEU A 39 2.33 11.91 -0.69
C LEU A 39 2.32 12.28 0.81
N ARG A 40 1.24 12.90 1.29
CA ARG A 40 1.10 13.22 2.72
C ARG A 40 0.94 11.98 3.60
N SER A 41 0.28 10.95 3.11
CA SER A 41 0.09 9.69 3.83
C SER A 41 1.40 8.93 3.92
N LEU A 42 2.12 8.80 2.79
CA LEU A 42 3.42 8.13 2.73
C LEU A 42 4.48 8.83 3.60
N ALA A 43 4.45 10.16 3.69
CA ALA A 43 5.37 10.92 4.55
C ALA A 43 5.13 10.70 6.06
N GLN A 44 3.96 10.19 6.46
CA GLN A 44 3.64 9.85 7.85
C GLN A 44 3.93 8.39 8.20
N LEU A 45 4.23 7.56 7.19
CA LEU A 45 4.58 6.18 7.43
C LEU A 45 6.00 6.09 8.01
N PRO A 46 6.24 5.12 8.89
CA PRO A 46 7.58 4.84 9.36
C PRO A 46 8.45 4.32 8.19
N THR A 47 9.76 4.46 8.32
CA THR A 47 10.71 4.25 7.23
C THR A 47 10.68 2.80 6.75
N CYS A 48 10.12 2.57 5.57
CA CYS A 48 10.03 1.26 4.93
C CYS A 48 11.03 1.15 3.79
N THR A 49 11.54 -0.06 3.56
CA THR A 49 12.31 -0.36 2.36
C THR A 49 11.36 -0.64 1.20
N PRO A 50 11.53 0.02 0.04
CA PRO A 50 10.83 -0.37 -1.18
C PRO A 50 11.17 -1.83 -1.47
N ASP A 51 10.16 -2.69 -1.55
CA ASP A 51 10.34 -4.01 -2.11
C ASP A 51 10.13 -3.90 -3.61
N HIS A 52 11.16 -4.25 -4.37
CA HIS A 52 11.10 -4.20 -5.83
C HIS A 52 10.28 -5.35 -6.43
N SER A 53 9.75 -6.24 -5.58
CA SER A 53 8.80 -7.27 -5.99
C SER A 53 7.43 -6.63 -6.25
N LEU A 54 6.94 -6.74 -7.49
CA LEU A 54 5.53 -6.49 -7.79
C LEU A 54 4.71 -7.60 -7.12
N THR A 55 4.28 -7.37 -5.89
CA THR A 55 3.41 -8.29 -5.17
C THR A 55 1.97 -8.07 -5.62
N LEU A 56 1.36 -9.12 -6.16
CA LEU A 56 -0.08 -9.17 -6.40
C LEU A 56 -0.78 -9.22 -5.04
N PHE A 57 -1.30 -8.07 -4.60
CA PHE A 57 -2.01 -7.96 -3.33
C PHE A 57 -3.42 -8.57 -3.36
N ASP A 58 -4.04 -8.59 -4.54
CA ASP A 58 -5.36 -9.13 -4.80
C ASP A 58 -5.50 -9.40 -6.31
N ARG A 59 -6.34 -10.37 -6.71
CA ARG A 59 -6.45 -10.79 -8.13
C ARG A 59 -6.80 -9.59 -9.02
N GLY A 60 -5.81 -9.08 -9.76
CA GLY A 60 -5.98 -8.00 -10.73
C GLY A 60 -5.32 -6.67 -10.38
N PHE A 61 -4.61 -6.56 -9.26
CA PHE A 61 -3.90 -5.33 -8.86
C PHE A 61 -2.38 -5.52 -8.87
N TYR A 62 -1.68 -4.72 -9.68
CA TYR A 62 -0.21 -4.66 -9.68
C TYR A 62 0.20 -3.55 -8.71
N SER A 63 0.51 -3.91 -7.47
CA SER A 63 0.98 -2.98 -6.45
C SER A 63 2.50 -2.95 -6.38
N LEU A 64 3.05 -1.75 -6.16
CA LEU A 64 4.42 -1.61 -5.66
C LEU A 64 4.40 -1.91 -4.15
N GLY A 65 5.10 -2.95 -3.72
CA GLY A 65 5.19 -3.32 -2.31
C GLY A 65 6.14 -2.41 -1.54
N LEU A 66 5.68 -1.86 -0.42
CA LEU A 66 6.53 -1.25 0.61
C LEU A 66 6.50 -2.15 1.83
N LEU A 67 7.68 -2.61 2.25
CA LEU A 67 7.89 -3.51 3.38
C LEU A 67 8.52 -2.75 4.54
N HIS A 68 8.01 -2.99 5.75
CA HIS A 68 8.48 -2.38 6.98
C HIS A 68 9.19 -3.40 7.87
#